data_AF-A0A6B3H5F3-F1
#
_entry.id   AF-A0A6B3H5F3-F1
#
_cell.length_a   1.000
_cell.length_b   1.000
_cell.length_c   1.000
_cell.angle_alpha   90.00
_cell.angle_beta   90.00
_cell.angle_gamma   90.00
#
_symmetry.space_group_name_H-M   'P 1'
#
loop_
_entity.id
_entity.type
_entity.pdbx_description
1 polymer ?
#
loop_
_entity_poly.entity_id
_entity_poly.type
_entity_poly.pdbx_seq_one_letter_code
_entity_poly.pdbx_strand_id
1 'polypeptide(L)'
;ACGLREGLTASRALGYQQILAALAGECTEEEARAETVRATKRFARRQDSWFRRDPRVRWLGGGQRDREELPHRALTLIERAVTA
;
A
#
# COMPACT_ATOMS: atom_id res chain seq x y z
N ALA A 1 17.69 -13.84 17.14
CA ALA A 1 16.65 -13.57 16.12
C ALA A 1 17.33 -13.61 14.75
N CYS A 2 16.67 -14.11 13.70
CA CYS A 2 17.21 -13.98 12.34
C CYS A 2 17.12 -12.50 11.91
N GLY A 3 18.09 -12.03 11.13
CA GLY A 3 18.12 -10.64 10.66
C GLY A 3 17.03 -10.38 9.62
N LEU A 4 16.91 -9.10 9.21
CA LEU A 4 15.95 -8.68 8.19
C LEU A 4 16.15 -9.42 6.85
N ARG A 5 17.40 -9.75 6.51
CA ARG A 5 17.77 -10.45 5.27
C ARG A 5 17.25 -11.89 5.26
N GLU A 6 17.26 -12.57 6.40
CA GLU A 6 16.85 -13.97 6.52
C GLU A 6 15.36 -14.13 6.93
N GLY A 7 14.69 -13.05 7.34
CA GLY A 7 13.27 -13.09 7.72
C GLY A 7 12.35 -13.40 6.54
N LEU A 8 11.32 -14.25 6.71
CA LEU A 8 10.49 -14.73 5.60
C LEU A 8 9.56 -13.68 4.98
N THR A 9 9.00 -12.79 5.79
CA THR A 9 7.94 -11.85 5.36
C THR A 9 8.50 -10.48 5.02
N ALA A 10 9.22 -9.86 5.97
CA ALA A 10 9.74 -8.51 5.81
C ALA A 10 10.80 -8.41 4.70
N SER A 11 11.67 -9.41 4.52
CA SER A 11 12.67 -9.40 3.44
C SER A 11 12.06 -9.34 2.03
N ARG A 12 10.87 -9.94 1.87
CA ARG A 12 10.13 -10.03 0.60
C ARG A 12 9.14 -8.89 0.43
N ALA A 13 8.99 -8.04 1.44
CA ALA A 13 8.11 -6.88 1.35
C ALA A 13 8.64 -5.90 0.30
N LEU A 14 7.70 -5.21 -0.35
CA LEU A 14 8.01 -4.19 -1.33
C LEU A 14 8.81 -3.06 -0.68
N GLY A 15 9.87 -2.60 -1.34
CA GLY A 15 10.85 -1.65 -0.81
C GLY A 15 12.00 -2.36 -0.09
N TYR A 16 11.67 -3.28 0.82
CA TYR A 16 12.67 -4.07 1.55
C TYR A 16 13.49 -4.97 0.62
N GLN A 17 12.83 -5.70 -0.27
CA GLN A 17 13.54 -6.57 -1.21
C GLN A 17 14.48 -5.77 -2.11
N GLN A 18 14.07 -4.57 -2.56
CA GLN A 18 14.88 -3.72 -3.43
C GLN A 18 16.11 -3.15 -2.72
N ILE A 19 15.95 -2.65 -1.48
CA ILE A 19 17.09 -2.11 -0.74
C ILE A 19 18.05 -3.23 -0.30
N LEU A 20 17.55 -4.43 0.01
CA LEU A 20 18.39 -5.58 0.33
C LEU A 20 19.28 -6.03 -0.84
N ALA A 21 18.77 -5.92 -2.08
CA ALA A 21 19.53 -6.17 -3.31
C ALA A 21 20.62 -5.10 -3.53
N ALA A 22 20.29 -3.82 -3.36
CA ALA A 22 21.29 -2.75 -3.44
C ALA A 22 22.39 -2.90 -2.39
N LEU A 23 22.03 -3.22 -1.15
CA LEU A 23 22.98 -3.49 -0.07
C LEU A 23 23.82 -4.76 -0.29
N ALA A 24 23.36 -5.67 -1.13
CA ALA A 24 24.13 -6.85 -1.55
C ALA A 24 25.03 -6.57 -2.78
N GLY A 25 24.98 -5.36 -3.34
CA GLY A 25 25.71 -5.00 -4.55
C GLY A 25 25.12 -5.58 -5.84
N GLU A 26 23.87 -6.06 -5.80
CA GLU A 26 23.19 -6.67 -6.97
C GLU A 26 22.62 -5.60 -7.93
N CYS A 27 22.42 -4.37 -7.44
CA CYS A 27 22.01 -3.20 -8.22
C CYS A 27 22.45 -1.90 -7.53
N THR A 28 22.34 -0.77 -8.22
CA THR A 28 22.58 0.55 -7.60
C THR A 28 21.40 1.00 -6.74
N GLU A 29 21.62 1.99 -5.86
CA GLU A 29 20.53 2.58 -5.07
C GLU A 29 19.46 3.23 -5.97
N GLU A 30 19.87 3.88 -7.05
CA GLU A 30 18.97 4.51 -8.02
C GLU A 30 18.10 3.47 -8.73
N GLU A 31 18.68 2.33 -9.11
CA GLU A 31 17.95 1.22 -9.72
C GLU A 31 16.94 0.60 -8.74
N ALA A 32 17.36 0.36 -7.50
CA ALA A 32 16.48 -0.13 -6.43
C ALA A 32 15.33 0.84 -6.14
N ARG A 33 15.60 2.15 -6.12
CA ARG A 33 14.59 3.20 -5.94
C ARG A 33 13.61 3.23 -7.11
N ALA A 34 14.11 3.19 -8.35
CA ALA A 34 13.27 3.15 -9.54
C ALA A 34 12.37 1.91 -9.55
N GLU A 35 12.90 0.74 -9.20
CA GLU A 35 12.11 -0.48 -9.12
C GLU A 35 11.09 -0.44 -7.99
N THR A 36 11.45 0.11 -6.82
CA THR A 36 10.50 0.31 -5.72
C THR A 36 9.31 1.17 -6.18
N VAL A 37 9.56 2.29 -6.85
CA VAL A 37 8.48 3.15 -7.38
C VAL A 37 7.60 2.40 -8.39
N ARG A 38 8.20 1.66 -9.33
CA ARG A 38 7.45 0.87 -10.31
C ARG A 38 6.60 -0.20 -9.64
N ALA A 39 7.18 -0.97 -8.73
CA ALA A 39 6.51 -2.02 -7.98
C ALA A 39 5.36 -1.45 -7.14
N THR A 40 5.56 -0.33 -6.43
CA THR A 40 4.52 0.32 -5.62
C THR A 40 3.33 0.73 -6.48
N LYS A 41 3.58 1.31 -7.66
CA LYS A 41 2.51 1.69 -8.60
C LYS A 41 1.74 0.46 -9.08
N ARG A 42 2.43 -0.64 -9.44
CA ARG A 42 1.77 -1.90 -9.83
C ARG A 42 0.96 -2.50 -8.68
N PHE A 43 1.49 -2.45 -7.46
CA PHE A 43 0.80 -2.94 -6.26
C PHE A 43 -0.46 -2.14 -5.97
N ALA A 44 -0.39 -0.80 -5.98
CA ALA A 44 -1.55 0.07 -5.79
C ALA A 44 -2.64 -0.17 -6.85
N ARG A 45 -2.26 -0.37 -8.13
CA ARG A 45 -3.22 -0.72 -9.20
C ARG A 45 -3.91 -2.07 -8.96
N ARG A 46 -3.17 -3.06 -8.46
CA ARG A 46 -3.75 -4.37 -8.10
C ARG A 46 -4.72 -4.23 -6.92
N GLN A 47 -4.37 -3.45 -5.90
CA GLN A 47 -5.26 -3.16 -4.78
C GLN A 47 -6.54 -2.48 -5.26
N ASP A 48 -6.44 -1.43 -6.08
CA ASP A 48 -7.60 -0.74 -6.65
C ASP A 48 -8.49 -1.71 -7.45
N SER A 49 -7.91 -2.52 -8.33
CA SER A 49 -8.66 -3.51 -9.11
C SER A 49 -9.35 -4.56 -8.22
N TRP A 50 -8.69 -5.00 -7.14
CA TRP A 50 -9.26 -5.99 -6.23
C TRP A 50 -10.44 -5.41 -5.45
N PHE A 51 -10.27 -4.24 -4.84
CA PHE A 51 -11.34 -3.58 -4.07
C PHE A 51 -12.50 -3.12 -4.95
N ARG A 52 -12.26 -2.70 -6.20
CA ARG A 52 -13.33 -2.28 -7.13
C ARG A 52 -14.30 -3.41 -7.48
N ARG A 53 -13.88 -4.66 -7.37
CA ARG A 53 -14.72 -5.84 -7.62
C ARG A 53 -15.62 -6.19 -6.45
N ASP A 54 -15.37 -5.66 -5.26
CA ASP A 54 -16.17 -5.96 -4.07
C ASP A 54 -17.30 -4.92 -3.92
N PRO A 55 -18.59 -5.30 -4.11
CA PRO A 55 -19.71 -4.37 -4.05
C PRO A 55 -19.99 -3.85 -2.63
N ARG A 56 -19.38 -4.45 -1.60
CA ARG A 56 -19.52 -4.01 -0.20
C ARG A 56 -18.67 -2.78 0.10
N VAL A 57 -17.64 -2.52 -0.71
CA VAL A 57 -16.72 -1.40 -0.50
C VAL A 57 -17.42 -0.07 -0.77
N ARG A 58 -17.36 0.84 0.22
CA ARG A 58 -17.79 2.24 0.08
C ARG A 58 -16.58 3.11 -0.18
N TRP A 59 -16.52 3.76 -1.33
CA TRP A 59 -15.40 4.59 -1.74
C TRP A 59 -15.53 6.01 -1.20
N LEU A 60 -14.46 6.51 -0.56
CA LEU A 60 -14.33 7.89 -0.10
C LEU A 60 -13.23 8.59 -0.92
N GLY A 61 -13.50 9.82 -1.36
CA GLY A 61 -12.53 10.62 -2.11
C GLY A 61 -11.38 11.07 -1.21
N GLY A 62 -10.15 10.66 -1.53
CA GLY A 62 -8.95 10.99 -0.77
C GLY A 62 -8.24 12.28 -1.20
N GLY A 63 -8.90 13.12 -2.00
CA GLY A 63 -8.32 14.33 -2.54
C GLY A 63 -8.02 15.36 -1.46
N GLN A 64 -7.07 16.28 -1.72
CA GLN A 64 -6.67 17.30 -0.74
C GLN A 64 -7.86 18.11 -0.20
N ARG A 65 -8.83 18.43 -1.08
CA ARG A 65 -10.06 19.16 -0.73
C ARG A 65 -11.00 18.37 0.20
N ASP A 66 -10.97 17.05 0.11
CA ASP A 66 -11.90 16.18 0.86
C ASP A 66 -11.30 15.75 2.21
N ARG A 67 -10.00 15.97 2.42
CA ARG A 67 -9.22 15.36 3.51
C ARG A 67 -9.75 15.69 4.90
N GLU A 68 -10.22 16.92 5.10
CA GLU A 68 -10.76 17.37 6.39
C GLU A 68 -12.11 16.71 6.70
N GLU A 69 -12.94 16.47 5.68
CA GLU A 69 -14.27 15.86 5.82
C GLU A 69 -14.25 14.33 5.84
N LEU A 70 -13.15 13.70 5.40
CA LEU A 70 -13.02 12.25 5.29
C LEU A 70 -13.44 11.48 6.56
N PRO A 71 -12.99 11.86 7.78
CA PRO A 71 -13.39 11.15 9.00
C PRO A 71 -14.90 11.21 9.23
N HIS A 72 -15.51 12.38 9.04
CA HIS A 72 -16.95 12.56 9.23
C HIS A 72 -17.77 11.72 8.23
N ARG A 73 -17.35 11.69 6.96
CA ARG A 73 -17.97 10.86 5.92
C ARG A 73 -17.84 9.36 6.23
N ALA A 74 -16.70 8.93 6.77
CA ALA A 74 -16.49 7.55 7.19
C ALA A 74 -17.41 7.16 8.36
N LEU A 75 -17.51 8.02 9.39
CA LEU A 75 -18.39 7.78 10.55
C LEU A 75 -19.85 7.65 10.14
N THR A 76 -20.34 8.55 9.28
CA THR A 76 -21.72 8.49 8.75
C THR A 76 -22.03 7.15 8.08
N LEU A 77 -21.07 6.54 7.38
CA LEU A 77 -21.26 5.23 6.75
C LEU A 77 -21.33 4.09 7.77
N ILE A 78 -20.54 4.18 8.84
CA ILE A 78 -20.52 3.18 9.92
C ILE A 78 -21.83 3.24 10.70
N GLU A 79 -22.28 4.43 11.10
CA GLU A 79 -23.52 4.61 11.87
C GLU A 79 -24.74 4.06 11.14
N ARG A 80 -24.84 4.31 9.82
CA ARG A 80 -25.90 3.76 8.97
C ARG A 80 -25.87 2.23 8.92
N ALA A 81 -24.69 1.62 8.91
CA ALA A 81 -24.55 0.17 8.87
C ALA A 81 -24.86 -0.50 10.22
N VAL A 82 -24.71 0.20 11.34
CA VAL A 82 -25.02 -0.30 12.68
C VAL A 82 -26.50 -0.14 13.04
N THR A 83 -27.16 0.88 12.47
CA THR A 83 -28.57 1.22 12.77
C THR A 83 -29.57 0.53 11.84
N ALA A 84 -29.10 -0.04 10.72
CA ALA A 84 -29.90 -0.80 9.75
C ALA A 84 -29.77 -2.31 9.97
#